data_AF-A0AAX2IL15-F1
#
_entry.id   AF-A0AAX2IL15-F1
#
_cell.length_a   1.000
_cell.length_b   1.000
_cell.length_c   1.000
_cell.angle_alpha   90.00
_cell.angle_beta   90.00
_cell.angle_gamma   90.00
#
_symmetry.space_group_name_H-M   'P 1'
#
loop_
_entity.id
_entity.type
_entity.pdbx_description
1 polymer ?
#
loop_
_entity_poly.entity_id
_entity_poly.type
_entity_poly.pdbx_seq_one_letter_code
_entity_poly.pdbx_strand_id
1 'polypeptide(L)'
;MEGEEYDIEIKTPKGKIKKLHLIHSKTEETELSSKPLPQKGNFEFKWLNDDIAYVAIRTFDDATVVTDFESKLDELRKAKKIILDVRNNGGGSGKNALNIAKYFVKTDTIFGAKNYSREIIPTERAIGSFLTAQDTISGKPQWGITKEEATSLYKAYLGSKFHSYEYKTTILHTDIKLTAHTVLLTNSNTASAAEDFLIYLYDQKNIKRIGDYSNGSTGQPLQIELPGNTTAWICTKKVTLPNGEEFVGIGMKPDVIIERNLNDILYPLQHDSQLEGALNYFFKK
;
A
#
# COMPACT_ATOMS: atom_id res chain seq x y z
N MET A 1 -14.75 -31.44 -18.49
CA MET A 1 -14.90 -30.41 -19.54
C MET A 1 -13.62 -30.46 -20.32
N GLU A 2 -13.66 -30.98 -21.55
CA GLU A 2 -12.55 -30.82 -22.49
C GLU A 2 -12.52 -29.34 -22.85
N GLY A 3 -11.38 -28.70 -22.64
CA GLY A 3 -11.21 -27.25 -22.79
C GLY A 3 -11.22 -26.83 -24.25
N GLU A 4 -11.64 -25.60 -24.54
CA GLU A 4 -11.45 -25.01 -25.86
C GLU A 4 -9.95 -24.87 -26.18
N GLU A 5 -9.57 -25.24 -27.39
CA GLU A 5 -8.18 -25.17 -27.85
C GLU A 5 -7.92 -23.89 -28.63
N TYR A 6 -6.75 -23.28 -28.41
CA TYR A 6 -6.32 -22.02 -29.01
C TYR A 6 -4.88 -22.14 -29.49
N ASP A 7 -4.66 -21.93 -30.79
CA ASP A 7 -3.32 -21.73 -31.34
C ASP A 7 -3.00 -20.23 -31.36
N ILE A 8 -1.99 -19.81 -30.60
CA ILE A 8 -1.59 -18.42 -30.45
C ILE A 8 -0.18 -18.21 -30.99
N GLU A 9 0.00 -17.17 -31.82
CA GLU A 9 1.30 -16.67 -32.24
C GLU A 9 1.68 -15.40 -31.46
N ILE A 10 2.77 -15.45 -30.71
CA ILE A 10 3.33 -14.31 -29.99
C ILE A 10 4.62 -13.86 -30.66
N LYS A 11 4.65 -12.61 -31.14
CA LYS A 11 5.88 -11.96 -31.62
C LYS A 11 6.57 -11.26 -30.46
N THR A 12 7.78 -11.70 -30.14
CA THR A 12 8.62 -11.07 -29.11
C THR A 12 9.07 -9.66 -29.54
N PRO A 13 9.50 -8.78 -28.61
CA PRO A 13 10.05 -7.47 -28.96
C PRO A 13 11.26 -7.52 -29.92
N LYS A 14 11.98 -8.65 -29.94
CA LYS A 14 13.10 -8.91 -30.87
C LYS A 14 12.65 -9.50 -32.22
N GLY A 15 11.35 -9.53 -32.51
CA GLY A 15 10.77 -9.97 -33.77
C GLY A 15 10.59 -11.48 -33.94
N LYS A 16 11.07 -12.31 -33.00
CA LYS A 16 10.90 -13.77 -33.04
C LYS A 16 9.44 -14.16 -32.76
N ILE A 17 8.85 -14.99 -33.62
CA ILE A 17 7.52 -15.58 -33.43
C ILE A 17 7.63 -16.85 -32.59
N LYS A 18 6.79 -16.98 -31.57
CA LYS A 18 6.55 -18.19 -30.79
C LYS A 18 5.11 -18.65 -31.01
N LYS A 19 4.94 -19.94 -31.33
CA LYS A 19 3.63 -20.59 -31.42
C LYS A 19 3.34 -21.30 -30.10
N LEU A 20 2.16 -21.09 -29.55
CA LEU A 20 1.67 -21.75 -28.35
C LEU A 20 0.36 -22.44 -28.68
N HIS A 21 0.25 -23.71 -28.34
CA HIS A 21 -1.01 -24.42 -28.34
C HIS A 21 -1.53 -24.41 -26.89
N LEU A 22 -2.62 -23.70 -26.64
CA LEU A 22 -3.20 -23.53 -25.32
C LEU A 22 -4.53 -24.28 -25.25
N ILE A 23 -4.79 -24.92 -24.12
CA ILE A 23 -6.06 -25.58 -23.84
C ILE A 23 -6.67 -24.85 -22.65
N HIS A 24 -7.87 -24.29 -22.82
CA HIS A 24 -8.62 -23.69 -21.73
C HIS A 24 -9.27 -24.79 -20.88
N SER A 25 -8.45 -25.48 -20.10
CA SER A 25 -8.87 -26.52 -19.17
C SER A 25 -8.69 -26.07 -17.73
N LYS A 26 -9.36 -26.77 -16.80
CA LYS A 26 -9.09 -26.61 -15.38
C LYS A 26 -7.68 -27.12 -15.11
N THR A 27 -6.77 -26.21 -14.75
CA THR A 27 -5.39 -26.60 -14.41
C THR A 27 -5.35 -27.38 -13.09
N GLU A 28 -4.51 -28.42 -13.05
CA GLU A 28 -4.09 -29.06 -11.79
C GLU A 28 -2.85 -28.37 -11.19
N GLU A 29 -2.25 -27.44 -11.93
CA GLU A 29 -1.23 -26.56 -11.37
C GLU A 29 -1.88 -25.75 -10.25
N THR A 30 -1.46 -26.04 -9.03
CA THR A 30 -1.73 -25.15 -7.92
C THR A 30 -0.81 -23.97 -8.11
N GLU A 31 -1.37 -22.76 -8.19
CA GLU A 31 -0.55 -21.58 -7.97
C GLU A 31 0.19 -21.80 -6.65
N LEU A 32 1.52 -21.78 -6.70
CA LEU A 32 2.36 -21.55 -5.54
C LEU A 32 2.18 -20.08 -5.12
N SER A 33 0.94 -19.73 -4.76
CA SER A 33 0.66 -18.56 -3.98
C SER A 33 1.35 -18.80 -2.64
N SER A 34 2.28 -17.91 -2.28
CA SER A 34 2.92 -17.97 -0.98
C SER A 34 1.82 -18.07 0.06
N LYS A 35 1.70 -19.22 0.75
CA LYS A 35 0.71 -19.33 1.81
C LYS A 35 0.97 -18.15 2.77
N PRO A 36 -0.06 -17.36 3.10
CA PRO A 36 0.11 -16.26 4.02
C PRO A 36 0.71 -16.81 5.31
N LEU A 37 1.56 -16.01 5.97
CA LEU A 37 2.11 -16.40 7.27
C LEU A 37 0.95 -16.81 8.17
N PRO A 38 1.07 -17.94 8.90
CA PRO A 38 -0.02 -18.45 9.71
C PRO A 38 -0.48 -17.37 10.69
N GLN A 39 -1.77 -17.01 10.60
CA GLN A 39 -2.37 -15.94 11.39
C GLN A 39 -3.02 -16.52 12.65
N LYS A 40 -2.63 -16.04 13.83
CA LYS A 40 -3.28 -16.37 15.11
C LYS A 40 -4.29 -15.27 15.48
N GLY A 41 -5.26 -15.03 14.61
CA GLY A 41 -6.29 -13.99 14.78
C GLY A 41 -5.87 -12.60 14.29
N ASN A 42 -6.74 -11.63 14.54
CA ASN A 42 -6.62 -10.25 14.04
C ASN A 42 -5.54 -9.43 14.78
N PHE A 43 -5.27 -9.77 16.03
CA PHE A 43 -4.29 -9.12 16.91
C PHE A 43 -3.50 -10.15 17.72
N GLU A 44 -2.18 -9.97 17.84
CA GLU A 44 -1.32 -10.78 18.70
C GLU A 44 -0.40 -9.86 19.51
N PHE A 45 -0.22 -10.16 20.80
CA PHE A 45 0.79 -9.56 21.65
C PHE A 45 1.56 -10.66 22.38
N LYS A 46 2.90 -10.57 22.38
CA LYS A 46 3.77 -11.41 23.22
C LYS A 46 5.10 -10.74 23.50
N TRP A 47 5.74 -11.12 24.60
CA TRP A 47 7.14 -10.82 24.84
C TRP A 47 8.01 -11.87 24.15
N LEU A 48 9.01 -11.42 23.37
CA LEU A 48 10.03 -12.31 22.77
C LEU A 48 11.18 -12.56 23.74
N ASN A 49 11.44 -11.59 24.62
CA ASN A 49 12.31 -11.65 25.80
C ASN A 49 11.94 -10.46 26.71
N ASP A 50 12.73 -10.21 27.76
CA ASP A 50 12.47 -9.14 28.75
C ASP A 50 12.47 -7.71 28.16
N ASP A 51 13.03 -7.51 26.97
CA ASP A 51 13.23 -6.19 26.36
C ASP A 51 12.39 -5.95 25.09
N ILE A 52 11.97 -7.01 24.41
CA ILE A 52 11.36 -6.94 23.07
C ILE A 52 9.91 -7.42 23.12
N ALA A 53 8.97 -6.50 22.92
CA ALA A 53 7.57 -6.83 22.68
C ALA A 53 7.32 -7.08 21.19
N TYR A 54 6.49 -8.05 20.88
CA TYR A 54 5.99 -8.33 19.53
C TYR A 54 4.48 -8.06 19.49
N VAL A 55 4.06 -7.28 18.50
CA VAL A 55 2.66 -6.94 18.22
C VAL A 55 2.39 -7.28 16.77
N ALA A 56 1.38 -8.11 16.49
CA ALA A 56 0.88 -8.30 15.13
C ALA A 56 -0.51 -7.68 14.99
N ILE A 57 -0.73 -6.95 13.89
CA ILE A 57 -2.02 -6.39 13.50
C ILE A 57 -2.33 -6.87 12.09
N ARG A 58 -3.27 -7.81 11.95
CA ARG A 58 -3.57 -8.49 10.68
C ARG A 58 -4.72 -7.85 9.89
N THR A 59 -5.46 -6.93 10.48
CA THR A 59 -6.52 -6.17 9.82
C THR A 59 -6.74 -4.82 10.50
N PHE A 60 -7.25 -3.84 9.75
CA PHE A 60 -7.84 -2.61 10.26
C PHE A 60 -9.35 -2.55 10.01
N ASP A 61 -9.95 -3.62 9.49
CA ASP A 61 -11.39 -3.69 9.19
C ASP A 61 -12.25 -4.06 10.42
N ASP A 62 -11.59 -4.39 11.53
CA ASP A 62 -12.21 -4.75 12.80
C ASP A 62 -11.79 -3.75 13.88
N ALA A 63 -12.77 -3.04 14.45
CA ALA A 63 -12.52 -2.06 15.50
C ALA A 63 -11.99 -2.69 16.79
N THR A 64 -12.21 -3.99 17.02
CA THR A 64 -11.71 -4.70 18.21
C THR A 64 -10.18 -4.74 18.27
N VAL A 65 -9.51 -4.67 17.11
CA VAL A 65 -8.03 -4.58 17.05
C VAL A 65 -7.51 -3.32 17.75
N VAL A 66 -8.26 -2.21 17.69
CA VAL A 66 -7.89 -0.98 18.40
C VAL A 66 -7.99 -1.19 19.90
N THR A 67 -9.09 -1.78 20.39
CA THR A 67 -9.27 -2.07 21.81
C THR A 67 -8.26 -3.09 22.33
N ASP A 68 -7.94 -4.12 21.54
CA ASP A 68 -6.95 -5.13 21.89
C ASP A 68 -5.55 -4.51 21.99
N PHE A 69 -5.18 -3.65 21.04
CA PHE A 69 -3.94 -2.88 21.11
C PHE A 69 -3.91 -1.96 22.34
N GLU A 70 -4.97 -1.18 22.56
CA GLU A 70 -5.08 -0.26 23.69
C GLU A 70 -4.99 -0.99 25.04
N SER A 71 -5.53 -2.21 25.15
CA SER A 71 -5.41 -3.08 26.34
C SER A 71 -3.96 -3.48 26.68
N LYS A 72 -3.03 -3.37 25.72
CA LYS A 72 -1.61 -3.70 25.89
C LYS A 72 -0.72 -2.48 26.04
N LEU A 73 -1.26 -1.26 26.09
CA LEU A 73 -0.45 -0.04 26.21
C LEU A 73 0.44 -0.02 27.45
N ASP A 74 -0.05 -0.51 28.60
CA ASP A 74 0.74 -0.61 29.82
C ASP A 74 1.96 -1.54 29.67
N GLU A 75 1.79 -2.66 28.96
CA GLU A 75 2.87 -3.59 28.67
C GLU A 75 3.83 -3.02 27.63
N LEU A 76 3.31 -2.42 26.56
CA LEU A 76 4.11 -1.80 25.51
C LEU A 76 4.96 -0.63 26.00
N ARG A 77 4.50 0.11 27.02
CA ARG A 77 5.30 1.15 27.69
C ARG A 77 6.54 0.62 28.42
N LYS A 78 6.53 -0.65 28.84
CA LYS A 78 7.67 -1.29 29.50
C LYS A 78 8.74 -1.77 28.50
N ALA A 79 8.36 -1.95 27.25
CA ALA A 79 9.24 -2.51 26.22
C ALA A 79 10.35 -1.53 25.85
N LYS A 80 11.60 -2.01 25.79
CA LYS A 80 12.71 -1.22 25.25
C LYS A 80 12.68 -1.19 23.72
N LYS A 81 12.15 -2.27 23.12
CA LYS A 81 12.04 -2.49 21.68
C LYS A 81 10.69 -3.09 21.34
N ILE A 82 10.14 -2.71 20.18
CA ILE A 82 8.87 -3.25 19.67
C ILE A 82 9.07 -3.79 18.26
N ILE A 83 8.65 -5.02 18.01
CA ILE A 83 8.40 -5.51 16.64
C ILE A 83 6.90 -5.33 16.38
N LEU A 84 6.57 -4.48 15.42
CA LEU A 84 5.22 -4.21 14.98
C LEU A 84 5.01 -4.85 13.61
N ASP A 85 4.32 -5.98 13.58
CA ASP A 85 4.09 -6.79 12.38
C ASP A 85 2.74 -6.46 11.74
N VAL A 86 2.79 -5.80 10.58
CA VAL A 86 1.64 -5.52 9.71
C VAL A 86 1.73 -6.26 8.37
N ARG A 87 2.55 -7.31 8.30
CA ARG A 87 2.59 -8.22 7.15
C ARG A 87 1.24 -8.91 7.01
N ASN A 88 0.80 -9.12 5.76
CA ASN A 88 -0.50 -9.72 5.45
C ASN A 88 -1.70 -8.96 6.02
N ASN A 89 -1.56 -7.66 6.24
CA ASN A 89 -2.67 -6.78 6.60
C ASN A 89 -3.19 -6.06 5.35
N GLY A 90 -4.32 -6.51 4.82
CA GLY A 90 -4.94 -5.97 3.62
C GLY A 90 -5.60 -4.59 3.78
N GLY A 91 -5.60 -4.04 5.00
CA GLY A 91 -6.19 -2.75 5.32
C GLY A 91 -7.54 -2.88 6.02
N GLY A 92 -8.51 -2.07 5.60
CA GLY A 92 -9.79 -1.86 6.29
C GLY A 92 -10.02 -0.37 6.57
N SER A 93 -10.31 -0.01 7.82
CA SER A 93 -10.60 1.37 8.20
C SER A 93 -9.34 2.18 8.46
N GLY A 94 -9.15 3.26 7.68
CA GLY A 94 -8.11 4.27 7.95
C GLY A 94 -8.23 4.93 9.33
N LYS A 95 -9.43 4.93 9.93
CA LYS A 95 -9.63 5.43 11.30
C LYS A 95 -9.06 4.48 12.35
N ASN A 96 -9.22 3.17 12.16
CA ASN A 96 -8.62 2.17 13.05
C ASN A 96 -7.08 2.24 12.97
N ALA A 97 -6.54 2.36 11.75
CA ALA A 97 -5.11 2.60 11.55
C ALA A 97 -4.62 3.85 12.30
N LEU A 98 -5.29 4.99 12.14
CA LEU A 98 -4.96 6.23 12.83
C LEU A 98 -5.03 6.09 14.36
N ASN A 99 -6.07 5.42 14.88
CA ASN A 99 -6.30 5.25 16.31
C ASN A 99 -5.20 4.42 17.00
N ILE A 100 -4.47 3.59 16.25
CA ILE A 100 -3.28 2.88 16.75
C ILE A 100 -2.01 3.69 16.48
N ALA A 101 -1.88 4.28 15.28
CA ALA A 101 -0.67 5.02 14.88
C ALA A 101 -0.37 6.22 15.79
N LYS A 102 -1.42 6.87 16.34
CA LYS A 102 -1.30 8.02 17.24
C LYS A 102 -0.34 7.80 18.42
N TYR A 103 -0.22 6.55 18.90
CA TYR A 103 0.63 6.20 20.04
C TYR A 103 2.12 6.15 19.69
N PHE A 104 2.48 5.97 18.42
CA PHE A 104 3.87 5.86 17.97
C PHE A 104 4.46 7.19 17.49
N VAL A 105 3.63 8.21 17.27
CA VAL A 105 4.04 9.52 16.76
C VAL A 105 4.43 10.44 17.89
N LYS A 106 5.69 10.90 17.89
CA LYS A 106 6.26 11.71 18.99
C LYS A 106 5.69 13.13 19.08
N THR A 107 5.23 13.69 17.97
CA THR A 107 4.65 15.03 17.88
C THR A 107 3.14 15.01 18.17
N ASP A 108 2.56 16.18 18.41
CA ASP A 108 1.10 16.35 18.51
C ASP A 108 0.42 16.44 17.15
N THR A 109 1.20 16.30 16.08
CA THR A 109 0.73 16.35 14.70
C THR A 109 1.14 15.08 13.99
N ILE A 110 0.18 14.44 13.32
CA ILE A 110 0.40 13.29 12.45
C ILE A 110 0.14 13.69 11.00
N PHE A 111 1.05 13.25 10.13
CA PHE A 111 1.04 13.55 8.70
C PHE A 111 0.41 12.36 7.97
N GLY A 112 -0.75 12.59 7.35
CA GLY A 112 -1.40 11.62 6.49
C GLY A 112 -0.96 11.77 5.04
N ALA A 113 -1.49 10.88 4.20
CA ALA A 113 -1.22 10.90 2.77
C ALA A 113 -1.79 12.16 2.10
N LYS A 114 -1.16 12.60 1.00
CA LYS A 114 -1.77 13.58 0.09
C LYS A 114 -2.73 12.85 -0.82
N ASN A 115 -3.93 13.38 -0.96
CA ASN A 115 -4.99 12.79 -1.77
C ASN A 115 -5.26 13.69 -2.97
N TYR A 116 -5.60 13.07 -4.09
CA TYR A 116 -5.96 13.71 -5.34
C TYR A 116 -7.10 12.93 -5.97
N SER A 117 -8.07 13.64 -6.54
CA SER A 117 -9.13 13.01 -7.33
C SER A 117 -8.94 13.36 -8.78
N ARG A 118 -9.24 12.42 -9.68
CA ARG A 118 -9.20 12.72 -11.12
C ARG A 118 -10.25 13.79 -11.40
N GLU A 119 -9.84 14.88 -12.04
CA GLU A 119 -10.76 15.93 -12.45
C GLU A 119 -11.32 15.58 -13.84
N ILE A 120 -12.62 15.31 -13.90
CA ILE A 120 -13.30 14.89 -15.12
C ILE A 120 -14.32 15.97 -15.51
N ILE A 121 -13.89 16.89 -16.37
CA ILE A 121 -14.78 17.87 -17.02
C ILE A 121 -14.93 17.45 -18.49
N PRO A 122 -16.09 16.89 -18.90
CA PRO A 122 -16.26 16.30 -20.24
C PRO A 122 -15.96 17.27 -21.39
N THR A 123 -16.32 18.54 -21.24
CA THR A 123 -16.07 19.58 -22.25
C THR A 123 -14.58 19.85 -22.44
N GLU A 124 -13.80 19.95 -21.35
CA GLU A 124 -12.34 20.10 -21.42
C GLU A 124 -11.69 18.87 -22.06
N ARG A 125 -12.15 17.66 -21.69
CA ARG A 125 -11.65 16.40 -22.27
C ARG A 125 -11.88 16.36 -23.79
N ALA A 126 -13.06 16.80 -24.24
CA ALA A 126 -13.39 16.86 -25.66
C ALA A 126 -12.50 17.87 -26.41
N ILE A 127 -12.33 19.09 -25.87
CA ILE A 127 -11.44 20.11 -26.48
C ILE A 127 -9.99 19.60 -26.53
N GLY A 128 -9.51 19.00 -25.44
CA GLY A 128 -8.16 18.46 -25.34
C GLY A 128 -7.85 17.36 -26.37
N SER A 129 -8.86 16.67 -26.90
CA SER A 129 -8.68 15.63 -27.93
C SER A 129 -8.17 16.16 -29.28
N PHE A 130 -8.30 17.47 -29.52
CA PHE A 130 -7.77 18.16 -30.70
C PHE A 130 -6.36 18.76 -30.47
N LEU A 131 -5.79 18.53 -29.29
CA LEU A 131 -4.44 18.97 -28.92
C LEU A 131 -3.47 17.80 -29.03
N THR A 132 -2.20 18.15 -29.21
CA THR A 132 -1.06 17.24 -29.28
C THR A 132 -0.09 17.53 -28.14
N ALA A 133 0.86 16.63 -27.91
CA ALA A 133 1.93 16.86 -26.95
C ALA A 133 2.71 18.16 -27.26
N GLN A 134 2.87 18.54 -28.53
CA GLN A 134 3.57 19.76 -28.93
C GLN A 134 2.85 21.03 -28.46
N ASP A 135 1.51 21.05 -28.47
CA ASP A 135 0.73 22.19 -27.99
C ASP A 135 0.97 22.46 -26.49
N THR A 136 1.40 21.46 -25.70
CA THR A 136 1.76 21.65 -24.28
C THR A 136 3.09 22.38 -24.05
N ILE A 137 3.87 22.58 -25.11
CA ILE A 137 5.15 23.30 -25.07
C ILE A 137 4.95 24.74 -25.56
N SER A 138 4.24 24.93 -26.67
CA SER A 138 4.11 26.22 -27.36
C SER A 138 2.76 26.92 -27.19
N GLY A 139 1.78 26.26 -26.55
CA GLY A 139 0.37 26.64 -26.71
C GLY A 139 -0.12 26.36 -28.13
N LYS A 140 -1.30 26.89 -28.47
CA LYS A 140 -1.92 26.74 -29.79
C LYS A 140 -2.36 28.11 -30.32
N PRO A 141 -1.43 28.92 -30.88
CA PRO A 141 -1.70 30.31 -31.25
C PRO A 141 -2.87 30.48 -32.23
N GLN A 142 -3.07 29.53 -33.14
CA GLN A 142 -4.19 29.54 -34.10
C GLN A 142 -5.57 29.48 -33.42
N TRP A 143 -5.62 29.03 -32.15
CA TRP A 143 -6.84 29.00 -31.32
C TRP A 143 -6.81 30.07 -30.22
N GLY A 144 -5.76 30.89 -30.16
CA GLY A 144 -5.60 31.92 -29.14
C GLY A 144 -5.37 31.38 -27.72
N ILE A 145 -5.03 30.10 -27.55
CA ILE A 145 -4.79 29.50 -26.24
C ILE A 145 -3.30 29.42 -25.89
N THR A 146 -3.02 29.71 -24.63
CA THR A 146 -1.68 29.65 -24.02
C THR A 146 -1.18 28.22 -23.85
N LYS A 147 0.11 28.09 -23.52
CA LYS A 147 0.73 26.82 -23.15
C LYS A 147 0.03 26.20 -21.94
N GLU A 148 -0.29 26.99 -20.93
CA GLU A 148 -0.90 26.54 -19.68
C GLU A 148 -2.31 25.99 -19.93
N GLU A 149 -3.12 26.70 -20.72
CA GLU A 149 -4.45 26.25 -21.14
C GLU A 149 -4.38 24.98 -21.98
N ALA A 150 -3.49 24.93 -22.98
CA ALA A 150 -3.29 23.76 -23.82
C ALA A 150 -2.83 22.54 -22.99
N THR A 151 -1.92 22.73 -22.03
CA THR A 151 -1.47 21.68 -21.10
C THR A 151 -2.61 21.18 -20.24
N SER A 152 -3.43 22.08 -19.70
CA SER A 152 -4.58 21.74 -18.86
C SER A 152 -5.59 20.89 -19.61
N LEU A 153 -5.99 21.33 -20.82
CA LEU A 153 -6.93 20.63 -21.70
C LEU A 153 -6.36 19.28 -22.19
N TYR A 154 -5.08 19.23 -22.57
CA TYR A 154 -4.43 17.98 -23.00
C TYR A 154 -4.35 16.96 -21.86
N LYS A 155 -4.07 17.41 -20.62
CA LYS A 155 -4.17 16.55 -19.42
C LYS A 155 -5.59 16.05 -19.19
N ALA A 156 -6.62 16.88 -19.39
CA ALA A 156 -8.02 16.43 -19.29
C ALA A 156 -8.33 15.31 -20.30
N TYR A 157 -7.83 15.46 -21.54
CA TYR A 157 -7.94 14.43 -22.59
C TYR A 157 -7.26 13.11 -22.20
N LEU A 158 -6.00 13.16 -21.74
CA LEU A 158 -5.29 11.98 -21.26
C LEU A 158 -5.85 11.42 -19.94
N GLY A 159 -6.77 12.16 -19.30
CA GLY A 159 -7.28 11.86 -17.97
C GLY A 159 -6.26 12.11 -16.85
N SER A 160 -5.10 12.71 -17.13
CA SER A 160 -4.06 12.98 -16.13
C SER A 160 -4.22 14.34 -15.43
N LYS A 161 -5.39 14.95 -15.55
CA LYS A 161 -5.79 16.14 -14.77
C LYS A 161 -6.36 15.71 -13.41
N PHE A 162 -5.90 16.34 -12.34
CA PHE A 162 -6.29 15.99 -10.98
C PHE A 162 -6.68 17.23 -10.19
N HIS A 163 -7.77 17.11 -9.44
CA HIS A 163 -8.11 18.00 -8.35
C HIS A 163 -7.21 17.69 -7.15
N SER A 164 -6.53 18.71 -6.63
CA SER A 164 -5.71 18.61 -5.42
C SER A 164 -6.52 19.12 -4.23
N TYR A 165 -6.62 18.31 -3.19
CA TYR A 165 -7.25 18.72 -1.94
C TYR A 165 -6.28 19.55 -1.08
N GLU A 166 -6.81 20.47 -0.29
CA GLU A 166 -6.04 21.16 0.75
C GLU A 166 -5.40 20.13 1.69
N TYR A 167 -4.08 20.21 1.87
CA TYR A 167 -3.37 19.28 2.74
C TYR A 167 -3.60 19.64 4.21
N LYS A 168 -4.20 18.71 4.96
CA LYS A 168 -4.46 18.88 6.40
C LYS A 168 -3.77 17.79 7.19
N THR A 169 -3.04 18.21 8.21
CA THR A 169 -2.52 17.31 9.24
C THR A 169 -3.58 17.02 10.29
N THR A 170 -3.42 15.93 11.02
CA THR A 170 -4.30 15.63 12.16
C THR A 170 -3.60 16.00 13.46
N ILE A 171 -4.28 16.77 14.31
CA ILE A 171 -3.82 17.05 15.67
C ILE A 171 -4.19 15.85 16.55
N LEU A 172 -3.21 15.35 17.29
CA LEU A 172 -3.37 14.24 18.20
C LEU A 172 -3.79 14.74 19.57
N HIS A 173 -4.75 14.04 20.17
CA HIS A 173 -5.23 14.30 21.52
C HIS A 173 -4.93 13.08 22.40
N THR A 174 -3.65 12.80 22.64
CA THR A 174 -3.23 11.72 23.54
C THR A 174 -1.90 12.06 24.22
N ASP A 175 -1.88 11.89 25.54
CA ASP A 175 -0.66 12.07 26.34
C ASP A 175 0.22 10.80 26.35
N ILE A 176 -0.29 9.69 25.82
CA ILE A 176 0.42 8.41 25.77
C ILE A 176 1.27 8.36 24.50
N LYS A 177 2.58 8.18 24.67
CA LYS A 177 3.55 8.01 23.59
C LYS A 177 4.42 6.77 23.82
N LEU A 178 4.44 5.86 22.86
CA LEU A 178 5.34 4.72 22.80
C LEU A 178 6.66 5.19 22.16
N THR A 179 7.70 5.30 22.99
CA THR A 179 9.01 5.85 22.59
C THR A 179 10.06 4.78 22.29
N ALA A 180 9.73 3.50 22.51
CA ALA A 180 10.59 2.35 22.25
C ALA A 180 11.14 2.36 20.82
N HIS A 181 12.30 1.73 20.64
CA HIS A 181 12.84 1.48 19.29
C HIS A 181 11.96 0.46 18.59
N THR A 182 11.35 0.82 17.48
CA THR A 182 10.36 -0.02 16.80
C THR A 182 10.89 -0.49 15.46
N VAL A 183 10.73 -1.78 15.17
CA VAL A 183 10.81 -2.32 13.81
C VAL A 183 9.39 -2.57 13.32
N LEU A 184 9.05 -2.01 12.17
CA LEU A 184 7.77 -2.19 11.49
C LEU A 184 7.94 -3.19 10.35
N LEU A 185 7.36 -4.38 10.47
CA LEU A 185 7.45 -5.43 9.45
C LEU A 185 6.36 -5.27 8.39
N THR A 186 6.76 -5.25 7.11
CA THR A 186 5.86 -5.12 5.95
C THR A 186 6.15 -6.15 4.88
N ASN A 187 5.14 -6.49 4.08
CA ASN A 187 5.29 -7.30 2.87
C ASN A 187 4.30 -6.88 1.78
N SER A 188 4.35 -7.56 0.63
CA SER A 188 3.50 -7.26 -0.54
C SER A 188 1.99 -7.40 -0.31
N ASN A 189 1.58 -7.99 0.82
CA ASN A 189 0.19 -8.09 1.25
C ASN A 189 -0.23 -6.97 2.23
N THR A 190 0.70 -6.12 2.67
CA THR A 190 0.38 -4.89 3.42
C THR A 190 -0.24 -3.89 2.46
N ALA A 191 -1.53 -3.60 2.58
CA ALA A 191 -2.29 -2.84 1.58
C ALA A 191 -3.29 -1.84 2.19
N SER A 192 -3.73 -0.86 1.40
CA SER A 192 -4.86 0.01 1.73
C SER A 192 -4.68 0.76 3.07
N ALA A 193 -5.60 0.65 4.03
CA ALA A 193 -5.46 1.30 5.35
C ALA A 193 -4.20 0.86 6.13
N ALA A 194 -3.62 -0.31 5.81
CA ALA A 194 -2.33 -0.67 6.39
C ALA A 194 -1.19 0.14 5.78
N GLU A 195 -1.30 0.59 4.54
CA GLU A 195 -0.37 1.55 3.96
C GLU A 195 -0.61 2.96 4.52
N ASP A 196 -1.85 3.36 4.81
CA ASP A 196 -2.12 4.59 5.57
C ASP A 196 -1.40 4.55 6.95
N PHE A 197 -1.42 3.39 7.61
CA PHE A 197 -0.66 3.15 8.84
C PHE A 197 0.85 3.35 8.65
N LEU A 198 1.43 2.85 7.56
CA LEU A 198 2.84 3.10 7.24
C LEU A 198 3.13 4.59 7.01
N ILE A 199 2.22 5.30 6.34
CA ILE A 199 2.34 6.73 6.06
C ILE A 199 2.37 7.55 7.34
N TYR A 200 1.47 7.23 8.29
CA TYR A 200 1.45 7.87 9.60
C TYR A 200 2.77 7.72 10.37
N LEU A 201 3.53 6.67 10.09
CA LEU A 201 4.80 6.36 10.75
C LEU A 201 6.05 6.71 9.91
N TYR A 202 5.86 7.26 8.70
CA TYR A 202 6.90 7.37 7.68
C TYR A 202 8.16 8.13 8.12
N ASP A 203 8.02 9.22 8.89
CA ASP A 203 9.14 10.08 9.30
C ASP A 203 9.52 9.92 10.78
N GLN A 204 9.12 8.82 11.42
CA GLN A 204 9.43 8.58 12.82
C GLN A 204 10.84 7.99 12.99
N LYS A 205 11.79 8.80 13.47
CA LYS A 205 13.22 8.43 13.62
C LYS A 205 13.49 7.17 14.44
N ASN A 206 12.60 6.80 15.37
CA ASN A 206 12.74 5.59 16.19
C ASN A 206 12.07 4.34 15.58
N ILE A 207 11.46 4.47 14.40
CA ILE A 207 10.79 3.38 13.70
C ILE A 207 11.59 3.05 12.45
N LYS A 208 11.89 1.76 12.25
CA LYS A 208 12.54 1.26 11.05
C LYS A 208 11.64 0.25 10.35
N ARG A 209 11.33 0.47 9.08
CA ARG A 209 10.54 -0.47 8.29
C ARG A 209 11.43 -1.52 7.65
N ILE A 210 11.16 -2.78 7.94
CA ILE A 210 11.98 -3.92 7.51
C ILE A 210 11.07 -4.96 6.83
N GLY A 211 11.57 -5.61 5.78
CA GLY A 211 10.84 -6.65 5.07
C GLY A 211 10.80 -6.35 3.59
N ASP A 212 9.62 -6.36 3.00
CA ASP A 212 9.42 -6.11 1.57
C ASP A 212 8.56 -4.87 1.32
N TYR A 213 8.48 -4.46 0.05
CA TYR A 213 7.54 -3.45 -0.43
C TYR A 213 6.11 -3.79 0.00
N SER A 214 5.34 -2.76 0.34
CA SER A 214 3.88 -2.92 0.51
C SER A 214 3.20 -3.12 -0.85
N ASN A 215 1.88 -3.26 -0.87
CA ASN A 215 1.14 -3.59 -2.09
C ASN A 215 1.06 -2.43 -3.10
N GLY A 216 0.97 -1.19 -2.62
CA GLY A 216 0.80 0.01 -3.45
C GLY A 216 -0.64 0.22 -3.92
N SER A 217 -1.65 0.00 -3.07
CA SER A 217 -3.06 -0.03 -3.48
C SER A 217 -4.01 0.86 -2.68
N THR A 218 -3.51 1.82 -1.91
CA THR A 218 -4.37 2.84 -1.28
C THR A 218 -5.11 3.69 -2.33
N GLY A 219 -6.44 3.53 -2.43
CA GLY A 219 -7.18 4.07 -3.59
C GLY A 219 -8.67 4.42 -3.44
N GLN A 220 -9.31 4.13 -2.29
CA GLN A 220 -10.76 4.30 -2.05
C GLN A 220 -11.62 3.86 -3.26
N PRO A 221 -11.92 2.55 -3.40
CA PRO A 221 -12.67 2.07 -4.53
C PRO A 221 -14.13 2.54 -4.48
N LEU A 222 -14.64 3.02 -5.60
CA LEU A 222 -16.08 3.12 -5.89
C LEU A 222 -16.56 1.74 -6.31
N GLN A 223 -17.59 1.24 -5.62
CA GLN A 223 -18.26 0.01 -5.98
C GLN A 223 -19.38 0.31 -6.97
N ILE A 224 -19.44 -0.45 -8.06
CA ILE A 224 -20.50 -0.38 -9.05
C ILE A 224 -21.09 -1.77 -9.26
N GLU A 225 -22.43 -1.83 -9.24
CA GLU A 225 -23.15 -3.05 -9.58
C GLU A 225 -23.17 -3.22 -11.11
N LEU A 226 -22.92 -4.45 -11.54
CA LEU A 226 -22.96 -4.88 -12.93
C LEU A 226 -24.10 -5.88 -13.13
N PRO A 227 -24.64 -6.01 -14.36
CA PRO A 227 -25.61 -7.06 -14.67
C PRO A 227 -25.13 -8.45 -14.26
N GLY A 228 -26.05 -9.30 -13.78
CA GLY A 228 -25.71 -10.67 -13.35
C GLY A 228 -25.14 -10.78 -11.93
N ASN A 229 -25.53 -9.86 -11.01
CA ASN A 229 -25.10 -9.88 -9.59
C ASN A 229 -23.57 -9.87 -9.42
N THR A 230 -22.88 -9.12 -10.28
CA THR A 230 -21.43 -8.93 -10.22
C THR A 230 -21.13 -7.50 -9.82
N THR A 231 -20.03 -7.25 -9.13
CA THR A 231 -19.60 -5.91 -8.74
C THR A 231 -18.24 -5.60 -9.34
N ALA A 232 -18.04 -4.36 -9.82
CA ALA A 232 -16.72 -3.85 -10.16
C ALA A 232 -16.31 -2.74 -9.18
N TRP A 233 -15.01 -2.66 -8.92
CA TRP A 233 -14.43 -1.76 -7.93
C TRP A 233 -13.41 -0.87 -8.65
N ILE A 234 -13.66 0.44 -8.67
CA ILE A 234 -12.85 1.41 -9.42
C ILE A 234 -12.16 2.33 -8.43
N CYS A 235 -10.83 2.33 -8.42
CA CYS A 235 -10.03 3.26 -7.64
C CYS A 235 -10.37 4.72 -8.01
N THR A 236 -10.70 5.55 -7.02
CA THR A 236 -11.16 6.93 -7.26
C THR A 236 -10.14 8.00 -6.90
N LYS A 237 -9.13 7.66 -6.07
CA LYS A 237 -8.11 8.62 -5.64
C LYS A 237 -6.70 8.19 -6.03
N LYS A 238 -5.88 9.17 -6.40
CA LYS A 238 -4.43 9.07 -6.38
C LYS A 238 -3.94 9.48 -5.01
N VAL A 239 -2.94 8.76 -4.49
CA VAL A 239 -2.37 8.98 -3.17
C VAL A 239 -0.85 9.07 -3.28
N THR A 240 -0.25 10.00 -2.53
CA THR A 240 1.21 10.10 -2.39
C THR A 240 1.58 10.22 -0.91
N LEU A 241 2.86 10.01 -0.62
CA LEU A 241 3.44 10.31 0.69
C LEU A 241 3.34 11.82 1.00
N PRO A 242 3.50 12.23 2.28
CA PRO A 242 3.46 13.65 2.68
C PRO A 242 4.48 14.52 1.90
N ASN A 243 5.65 13.96 1.60
CA ASN A 243 6.70 14.61 0.80
C ASN A 243 6.37 14.66 -0.71
N GLY A 244 5.30 14.01 -1.18
CA GLY A 244 4.90 13.94 -2.59
C GLY A 244 5.40 12.71 -3.36
N GLU A 245 6.19 11.83 -2.73
CA GLU A 245 6.67 10.60 -3.35
C GLU A 245 5.51 9.65 -3.69
N GLU A 246 5.54 9.10 -4.90
CA GLU A 246 4.54 8.16 -5.40
C GLU A 246 4.88 6.73 -4.97
N PHE A 247 3.87 5.99 -4.52
CA PHE A 247 4.01 4.57 -4.15
C PHE A 247 2.89 3.69 -4.70
N VAL A 248 1.77 4.26 -5.18
CA VAL A 248 0.66 3.49 -5.74
C VAL A 248 1.13 2.77 -7.02
N GLY A 249 0.88 1.47 -7.12
CA GLY A 249 1.38 0.60 -8.19
C GLY A 249 2.80 0.05 -7.99
N ILE A 250 3.51 0.49 -6.94
CA ILE A 250 4.88 0.04 -6.61
C ILE A 250 4.95 -0.58 -5.22
N GLY A 251 4.22 0.00 -4.26
CA GLY A 251 4.39 -0.25 -2.84
C GLY A 251 5.34 0.75 -2.18
N MET A 252 5.13 1.01 -0.90
CA MET A 252 6.07 1.77 -0.09
C MET A 252 7.33 0.92 0.12
N LYS A 253 8.49 1.44 -0.30
CA LYS A 253 9.80 0.79 -0.16
C LYS A 253 10.25 0.67 1.31
N PRO A 254 10.65 -0.51 1.84
CA PRO A 254 11.15 -0.63 3.21
C PRO A 254 12.49 0.10 3.40
N ASP A 255 12.82 0.48 4.64
CA ASP A 255 14.13 1.06 4.95
C ASP A 255 15.27 0.03 4.84
N VAL A 256 14.97 -1.23 5.18
CA VAL A 256 15.86 -2.37 5.01
C VAL A 256 15.08 -3.47 4.32
N ILE A 257 15.47 -3.78 3.09
CA ILE A 257 14.87 -4.88 2.34
C ILE A 257 15.39 -6.22 2.86
N ILE A 258 14.47 -7.11 3.19
CA ILE A 258 14.72 -8.50 3.58
C ILE A 258 13.65 -9.34 2.88
N GLU A 259 14.07 -10.03 1.83
CA GLU A 259 13.20 -10.90 1.04
C GLU A 259 12.94 -12.22 1.78
N ARG A 260 11.77 -12.81 1.52
CA ARG A 260 11.48 -14.17 1.96
C ARG A 260 12.18 -15.15 1.03
N ASN A 261 12.82 -16.17 1.60
CA ASN A 261 13.43 -17.26 0.87
C ASN A 261 12.46 -18.46 0.74
N LEU A 262 12.90 -19.51 0.04
CA LEU A 262 12.10 -20.71 -0.19
C LEU A 262 11.67 -21.41 1.11
N ASN A 263 12.51 -21.43 2.13
CA ASN A 263 12.18 -22.04 3.43
C ASN A 263 11.10 -21.26 4.17
N ASP A 264 11.10 -19.92 4.08
CA ASP A 264 10.03 -19.08 4.62
C ASP A 264 8.68 -19.41 3.99
N ILE A 265 8.68 -19.84 2.73
CA ILE A 265 7.46 -20.18 1.96
C ILE A 265 7.02 -21.62 2.25
N LEU A 266 7.95 -22.58 2.23
CA LEU A 266 7.65 -24.00 2.41
C LEU A 266 7.36 -24.36 3.88
N TYR A 267 8.02 -23.70 4.83
CA TYR A 267 7.94 -24.01 6.26
C TYR A 267 7.74 -22.74 7.11
N PRO A 268 6.66 -21.96 6.90
CA PRO A 268 6.44 -20.64 7.51
C PRO A 268 6.23 -20.66 9.04
N LEU A 269 6.11 -21.84 9.65
CA LEU A 269 6.07 -22.02 11.11
C LEU A 269 7.47 -22.18 11.73
N GLN A 270 8.47 -22.51 10.92
CA GLN A 270 9.83 -22.81 11.36
C GLN A 270 10.82 -21.71 10.93
N HIS A 271 10.52 -21.02 9.83
CA HIS A 271 11.39 -20.00 9.25
C HIS A 271 10.64 -18.68 9.03
N ASP A 272 11.25 -17.59 9.47
CA ASP A 272 10.81 -16.23 9.20
C ASP A 272 12.03 -15.29 9.09
N SER A 273 12.65 -15.26 7.91
CA SER A 273 13.84 -14.45 7.62
C SER A 273 13.63 -12.96 7.92
N GLN A 274 12.42 -12.45 7.75
CA GLN A 274 12.10 -11.04 8.01
C GLN A 274 12.05 -10.75 9.52
N LEU A 275 11.45 -11.64 10.32
CA LEU A 275 11.47 -11.53 11.78
C LEU A 275 12.89 -11.71 12.34
N GLU A 276 13.64 -12.69 11.84
CA GLU A 276 15.06 -12.88 12.19
C GLU A 276 15.87 -11.63 11.84
N GLY A 277 15.63 -11.06 10.67
CA GLY A 277 16.22 -9.80 10.22
C GLY A 277 15.90 -8.62 11.13
N ALA A 278 14.64 -8.50 11.58
CA ALA A 278 14.22 -7.48 12.55
C ALA A 278 14.91 -7.63 13.90
N LEU A 279 15.02 -8.87 14.40
CA LEU A 279 15.75 -9.15 15.64
C LEU A 279 17.23 -8.78 15.50
N ASN A 280 17.87 -9.20 14.40
CA ASN A 280 19.26 -8.87 14.12
C ASN A 280 19.51 -7.36 14.01
N TYR A 281 18.56 -6.60 13.44
CA TYR A 281 18.64 -5.13 13.40
C TYR A 281 18.76 -4.51 14.80
N PHE A 282 18.09 -5.07 15.80
CA PHE A 282 18.20 -4.58 17.18
C PHE A 282 19.51 -4.93 17.89
N PHE A 283 20.24 -5.93 17.41
CA PHE A 283 21.49 -6.41 18.02
C PHE A 283 22.74 -5.91 17.30
N LYS A 284 22.63 -5.42 16.06
CA LYS A 284 23.69 -4.69 15.37
C LYS A 284 23.82 -3.29 15.99
N LYS A 285 24.66 -3.18 17.03
CA LYS A 285 25.25 -1.92 17.50
C LYS A 285 26.75 -1.96 17.21
#